data_AF-A0A1F8A0P0-F1
#
_entry.id   AF-A0A1F8A0P0-F1
#
_cell.length_a   1.000
_cell.length_b   1.000
_cell.length_c   1.000
_cell.angle_alpha   90.00
_cell.angle_beta   90.00
_cell.angle_gamma   90.00
#
_symmetry.space_group_name_H-M   'P 1'
#
loop_
_entity.id
_entity.type
_entity.pdbx_description
1 polymer ?
#
loop_
_entity_poly.entity_id
_entity_poly.type
_entity_poly.pdbx_seq_one_letter_code
_entity_poly.pdbx_strand_id
1 'polypeptide(L)'
;MTTPEANRKLPIGVLEYLINHVFLPPRVPQQDDNDPSHERALVKVVIDALREFKCYVTTEWHSTTDLVIAMVQNLQSLLETNGFMSQEQLLASLKRLCTDGGVLLLHIRAQNCGLMISNNTNSILFEAFELLPPNKDVMATQGRLRRPFPGPALSMEVENFKDPNLQSVLAETLAKMSRQSAPGTRPKVKKADHWYDDERETSHPKMVTELFFNFLKPLCEQVEPPRFWKNTRSEVMCCGSQLPWRRSPLWLLLRVGIQHVFFCHRVSQEAHNGYKMFMAYFLTLILEKSYCKGVKCELLHIMQAKIARRLLKLGHYHDMDLTHIADVIRSTRKVLAKK
;
A
#
# COMPACT_ATOMS: atom_id res chain seq x y z
N MET A 1 -18.58 -24.98 -19.10
CA MET A 1 -19.71 -24.38 -18.38
C MET A 1 -19.29 -23.00 -17.93
N THR A 2 -20.14 -22.02 -18.21
CA THR A 2 -19.91 -20.58 -18.27
C THR A 2 -19.36 -19.99 -16.97
N THR A 3 -18.21 -19.32 -17.06
CA THR A 3 -17.63 -18.50 -15.99
C THR A 3 -18.55 -17.30 -15.71
N PRO A 4 -19.00 -17.10 -14.47
CA PRO A 4 -19.88 -15.98 -14.15
C PRO A 4 -19.08 -14.67 -14.12
N GLU A 5 -19.40 -13.83 -15.08
CA GLU A 5 -19.55 -12.37 -14.95
C GLU A 5 -18.36 -11.50 -14.51
N ALA A 6 -18.04 -10.54 -15.39
CA ALA A 6 -17.31 -9.31 -15.11
C ALA A 6 -15.78 -9.40 -14.95
N ASN A 7 -15.13 -9.96 -15.96
CA ASN A 7 -13.83 -9.45 -16.41
C ASN A 7 -14.02 -7.99 -16.88
N ARG A 8 -14.23 -7.05 -15.95
CA ARG A 8 -14.29 -5.61 -16.22
C ARG A 8 -12.92 -5.23 -16.76
N LYS A 9 -12.83 -5.25 -18.08
CA LYS A 9 -11.72 -4.81 -18.90
C LYS A 9 -11.24 -3.45 -18.38
N LEU A 10 -10.20 -3.44 -17.55
CA LEU A 10 -9.66 -2.20 -16.97
C LEU A 10 -9.40 -1.17 -18.09
N PRO A 11 -9.78 0.10 -17.89
CA PRO A 11 -9.40 1.17 -18.82
C PRO A 11 -7.89 1.19 -19.02
N ILE A 12 -7.43 1.59 -20.22
CA ILE A 12 -6.01 1.60 -20.54
C ILE A 12 -5.22 2.53 -19.60
N GLY A 13 -5.77 3.70 -19.25
CA GLY A 13 -5.14 4.63 -18.31
C GLY A 13 -4.94 4.04 -16.90
N VAL A 14 -5.91 3.25 -16.41
CA VAL A 14 -5.76 2.52 -15.15
C VAL A 14 -4.61 1.51 -15.25
N LEU A 15 -4.51 0.76 -16.36
CA LEU A 15 -3.41 -0.18 -16.56
C LEU A 15 -2.05 0.52 -16.63
N GLU A 16 -1.96 1.65 -17.31
CA GLU A 16 -0.72 2.46 -17.37
C GLU A 16 -0.31 2.95 -15.98
N TYR A 17 -1.26 3.47 -15.18
CA TYR A 17 -1.04 3.83 -13.78
C TYR A 17 -0.51 2.64 -12.96
N LEU A 18 -1.15 1.47 -13.06
CA LEU A 18 -0.69 0.25 -12.39
C LEU A 18 0.71 -0.16 -12.84
N ILE A 19 1.02 -0.10 -14.14
CA ILE A 19 2.35 -0.42 -14.67
C ILE A 19 3.39 0.54 -14.08
N ASN A 20 3.13 1.85 -14.12
CA ASN A 20 4.04 2.88 -13.63
C ASN A 20 4.34 2.70 -12.14
N HIS A 21 3.34 2.46 -11.30
CA HIS A 21 3.54 2.36 -9.86
C HIS A 21 3.91 0.97 -9.35
N VAL A 22 3.41 -0.11 -9.96
CA VAL A 22 3.70 -1.49 -9.53
C VAL A 22 5.00 -2.00 -10.14
N PHE A 23 5.16 -1.86 -11.45
CA PHE A 23 6.34 -2.36 -12.17
C PHE A 23 7.50 -1.39 -12.12
N LEU A 24 7.24 -0.08 -12.15
CA LEU A 24 8.24 0.97 -12.20
C LEU A 24 9.20 0.77 -13.39
N PRO A 25 8.69 0.92 -14.64
CA PRO A 25 9.52 0.84 -15.84
C PRO A 25 10.55 1.99 -15.88
N PRO A 26 11.58 1.93 -16.75
CA PRO A 26 12.58 3.00 -16.83
C PRO A 26 12.01 4.36 -17.26
N ARG A 27 10.94 4.36 -18.06
CA ARG A 27 10.21 5.57 -18.45
C ARG A 27 8.91 5.65 -17.66
N VAL A 28 8.90 6.47 -16.63
CA VAL A 28 7.72 6.84 -15.84
C VAL A 28 7.24 8.24 -16.22
N PRO A 29 6.02 8.65 -15.83
CA PRO A 29 5.55 10.01 -16.04
C PRO A 29 6.51 11.05 -15.45
N GLN A 30 6.49 12.25 -16.03
CA GLN A 30 7.38 13.36 -15.66
C GLN A 30 6.65 14.47 -14.88
N GLN A 31 5.40 14.21 -14.54
CA GLN A 31 4.49 15.08 -13.79
C GLN A 31 3.59 14.23 -12.92
N ASP A 32 3.05 14.82 -11.86
CA ASP A 32 2.09 14.18 -10.98
C ASP A 32 0.93 13.54 -11.78
N ASP A 33 0.70 12.25 -11.56
CA ASP A 33 -0.35 11.44 -12.18
C ASP A 33 -1.36 10.95 -11.15
N ASN A 34 -1.44 11.66 -10.03
CA ASN A 34 -2.31 11.33 -8.94
C ASN A 34 -3.79 11.44 -9.34
N ASP A 35 -4.47 10.30 -9.33
CA ASP A 35 -5.90 10.21 -9.63
C ASP A 35 -6.58 9.30 -8.60
N PRO A 36 -7.51 9.82 -7.78
CA PRO A 36 -8.27 9.01 -6.82
C PRO A 36 -9.00 7.82 -7.43
N SER A 37 -9.45 7.92 -8.68
CA SER A 37 -10.11 6.83 -9.40
C SER A 37 -9.14 5.70 -9.74
N HIS A 38 -7.92 6.03 -10.16
CA HIS A 38 -6.85 5.06 -10.39
C HIS A 38 -6.36 4.41 -9.09
N GLU A 39 -6.27 5.19 -8.00
CA GLU A 39 -5.97 4.67 -6.67
C GLU A 39 -7.03 3.68 -6.17
N ARG A 40 -8.33 4.01 -6.30
CA ARG A 40 -9.41 3.07 -5.99
C ARG A 40 -9.36 1.82 -6.85
N ALA A 41 -9.03 1.96 -8.13
CA ALA A 41 -8.86 0.83 -9.03
C ALA A 41 -7.68 -0.06 -8.59
N LEU A 42 -6.56 0.51 -8.15
CA LEU A 42 -5.44 -0.23 -7.56
C LEU A 42 -5.88 -1.05 -6.35
N VAL A 43 -6.59 -0.44 -5.39
CA VAL A 43 -7.11 -1.15 -4.21
C VAL A 43 -8.04 -2.29 -4.63
N LYS A 44 -8.95 -2.05 -5.58
CA LYS A 44 -9.85 -3.08 -6.10
C LYS A 44 -9.11 -4.24 -6.76
N VAL A 45 -8.12 -3.96 -7.62
CA VAL A 45 -7.32 -5.01 -8.28
C VAL A 45 -6.53 -5.82 -7.26
N VAL A 46 -6.07 -5.20 -6.17
CA VAL A 46 -5.42 -5.93 -5.05
C VAL A 46 -6.40 -6.86 -4.34
N ILE A 47 -7.63 -6.41 -4.05
CA ILE A 47 -8.68 -7.25 -3.42
C ILE A 47 -9.04 -8.43 -4.33
N ASP A 48 -9.30 -8.16 -5.61
CA ASP A 48 -9.65 -9.20 -6.59
C ASP A 48 -8.49 -10.21 -6.71
N ALA A 49 -7.24 -9.74 -6.77
CA ALA A 49 -6.07 -10.60 -6.80
C ALA A 49 -5.89 -11.45 -5.53
N LEU A 50 -6.16 -10.90 -4.33
CA LEU A 50 -6.06 -11.67 -3.08
C LEU A 50 -7.11 -12.79 -3.03
N ARG A 51 -8.32 -12.53 -3.55
CA ARG A 51 -9.39 -13.54 -3.63
C ARG A 51 -9.00 -14.68 -4.56
N GLU A 52 -8.53 -14.36 -5.76
CA GLU A 52 -8.09 -15.37 -6.73
C GLU A 52 -6.82 -16.09 -6.23
N PHE A 53 -5.91 -15.39 -5.55
CA PHE A 53 -4.68 -15.96 -4.99
C PHE A 53 -4.94 -17.16 -4.07
N LYS A 54 -6.05 -17.17 -3.31
CA LYS A 54 -6.44 -18.31 -2.47
C LYS A 54 -6.59 -19.61 -3.26
N CYS A 55 -6.99 -19.54 -4.53
CA CYS A 55 -7.13 -20.73 -5.37
C CYS A 55 -5.77 -21.34 -5.79
N TYR A 56 -4.68 -20.61 -5.59
CA TYR A 56 -3.33 -20.99 -6.03
C TYR A 56 -2.35 -21.23 -4.88
N VAL A 57 -2.81 -21.19 -3.63
CA VAL A 57 -1.98 -21.49 -2.46
C VAL A 57 -2.59 -22.57 -1.59
N THR A 58 -1.76 -23.21 -0.77
CA THR A 58 -2.23 -24.19 0.21
C THR A 58 -3.18 -23.56 1.22
N THR A 59 -4.05 -24.40 1.79
CA THR A 59 -5.09 -23.99 2.75
C THR A 59 -4.53 -23.33 4.01
N GLU A 60 -3.26 -23.59 4.35
CA GLU A 60 -2.51 -22.93 5.43
C GLU A 60 -2.54 -21.41 5.32
N TRP A 61 -2.49 -20.87 4.09
CA TRP A 61 -2.44 -19.43 3.85
C TRP A 61 -3.83 -18.78 3.80
N HIS A 62 -4.91 -19.55 3.84
CA HIS A 62 -6.27 -19.02 3.62
C HIS A 62 -6.69 -18.04 4.71
N SER A 63 -6.50 -18.38 5.98
CA SER A 63 -6.90 -17.53 7.11
C SER A 63 -6.18 -16.19 7.11
N THR A 64 -4.86 -16.22 6.91
CA THR A 64 -4.04 -15.01 6.80
C THR A 64 -4.43 -14.18 5.58
N THR A 65 -4.72 -14.85 4.45
CA THR A 65 -5.19 -14.15 3.24
C THR A 65 -6.55 -13.50 3.46
N ASP A 66 -7.47 -14.13 4.20
CA ASP A 66 -8.77 -13.55 4.56
C ASP A 66 -8.62 -12.32 5.46
N LEU A 67 -7.69 -12.34 6.42
CA LEU A 67 -7.36 -11.16 7.23
C LEU A 67 -6.84 -10.00 6.36
N VAL A 68 -5.97 -10.30 5.38
CA VAL A 68 -5.46 -9.30 4.43
C VAL A 68 -6.60 -8.76 3.56
N ILE A 69 -7.48 -9.60 3.04
CA ILE A 69 -8.64 -9.19 2.24
C ILE A 69 -9.52 -8.23 3.06
N ALA A 70 -9.86 -8.60 4.29
CA ALA A 70 -10.67 -7.77 5.18
C ALA A 70 -10.01 -6.41 5.45
N MET A 71 -8.70 -6.39 5.75
CA MET A 71 -7.94 -5.15 5.97
C MET A 71 -7.97 -4.23 4.73
N VAL A 72 -7.75 -4.77 3.52
CA VAL A 72 -7.75 -3.97 2.29
C VAL A 72 -9.16 -3.52 1.90
N GLN A 73 -10.19 -4.33 2.18
CA GLN A 73 -11.59 -3.94 2.01
C GLN A 73 -11.98 -2.81 2.98
N ASN A 74 -11.52 -2.84 4.23
CA ASN A 74 -11.72 -1.73 5.16
C ASN A 74 -11.02 -0.46 4.64
N LEU A 75 -9.78 -0.55 4.15
CA LEU A 75 -9.13 0.59 3.49
C LEU A 75 -9.98 1.13 2.32
N GLN A 76 -10.56 0.25 1.49
CA GLN A 76 -11.43 0.66 0.39
C GLN A 76 -12.69 1.39 0.88
N SER A 77 -13.37 0.87 1.92
CA SER A 77 -14.62 1.46 2.43
C SER A 77 -14.41 2.81 3.11
N LEU A 78 -13.20 3.05 3.62
CA LEU A 78 -12.83 4.31 4.25
C LEU A 78 -12.56 5.44 3.25
N LEU A 79 -12.28 5.11 1.99
CA LEU A 79 -11.92 6.08 0.96
C LEU A 79 -13.16 6.61 0.22
N GLU A 80 -13.34 7.93 0.26
CA GLU A 80 -14.33 8.65 -0.52
C GLU A 80 -13.95 8.73 -2.02
N THR A 81 -14.87 9.24 -2.84
CA THR A 81 -14.66 9.44 -4.28
C THR A 81 -13.53 10.43 -4.61
N ASN A 82 -13.23 11.34 -3.69
CA ASN A 82 -12.11 12.27 -3.76
C ASN A 82 -10.77 11.66 -3.28
N GLY A 83 -10.76 10.43 -2.77
CA GLY A 83 -9.57 9.74 -2.26
C GLY A 83 -9.18 10.12 -0.83
N PHE A 84 -10.00 10.90 -0.12
CA PHE A 84 -9.84 11.20 1.30
C PHE A 84 -10.61 10.21 2.16
N MET A 85 -10.29 10.21 3.45
CA MET A 85 -10.93 9.35 4.45
C MET A 85 -12.28 9.93 4.89
N SER A 86 -13.31 9.08 4.99
CA SER A 86 -14.60 9.42 5.63
C SER A 86 -14.51 9.24 7.14
N GLN A 87 -14.91 10.27 7.89
CA GLN A 87 -14.97 10.25 9.35
C GLN A 87 -16.01 9.24 9.85
N GLU A 88 -17.18 9.20 9.21
CA GLU A 88 -18.30 8.34 9.58
C GLU A 88 -17.94 6.87 9.40
N GLN A 89 -17.32 6.53 8.26
CA GLN A 89 -16.85 5.16 7.97
C GLN A 89 -15.69 4.77 8.88
N LEU A 90 -14.81 5.72 9.24
CA LEU A 90 -13.74 5.46 10.21
C LEU A 90 -14.31 5.16 11.60
N LEU A 91 -15.23 5.98 12.09
CA LEU A 91 -15.87 5.76 13.40
C LEU A 91 -16.57 4.39 13.46
N ALA A 92 -17.32 4.03 12.41
CA ALA A 92 -17.94 2.70 12.32
C ALA A 92 -16.89 1.57 12.32
N SER A 93 -15.75 1.79 11.67
CA SER A 93 -14.66 0.79 11.61
C SER A 93 -13.89 0.67 12.93
N LEU A 94 -13.68 1.76 13.67
CA LEU A 94 -13.08 1.73 15.01
C LEU A 94 -13.98 0.96 16.01
N LYS A 95 -15.30 1.16 15.93
CA LYS A 95 -16.29 0.39 16.72
C LYS A 95 -16.23 -1.10 16.40
N ARG A 96 -16.27 -1.46 15.11
CA ARG A 96 -16.16 -2.86 14.66
C ARG A 96 -14.83 -3.51 15.04
N LEU A 97 -13.73 -2.75 15.06
CA LEU A 97 -12.44 -3.28 15.48
C LEU A 97 -12.47 -3.81 16.92
N CYS A 98 -13.30 -3.23 17.80
CA CYS A 98 -13.46 -3.70 19.18
C CYS A 98 -14.25 -5.01 19.27
N THR A 99 -15.23 -5.23 18.39
CA THR A 99 -16.16 -6.36 18.44
C THR A 99 -15.67 -7.54 17.61
N ASP A 100 -15.19 -7.25 16.40
CA ASP A 100 -14.88 -8.24 15.38
C ASP A 100 -13.37 -8.52 15.31
N GLY A 101 -12.56 -7.67 15.95
CA GLY A 101 -11.11 -7.70 15.88
C GLY A 101 -10.57 -7.30 14.49
N GLY A 102 -9.35 -7.73 14.19
CA GLY A 102 -8.73 -7.55 12.88
C GLY A 102 -7.77 -6.35 12.79
N VAL A 103 -7.58 -5.84 11.58
CA VAL A 103 -6.59 -4.80 11.25
C VAL A 103 -7.21 -3.73 10.35
N LEU A 104 -7.10 -2.47 10.77
CA LEU A 104 -7.39 -1.29 9.95
C LEU A 104 -6.10 -0.76 9.35
N LEU A 105 -6.13 -0.49 8.05
CA LEU A 105 -5.02 0.15 7.32
C LEU A 105 -5.49 1.51 6.81
N LEU A 106 -4.84 2.57 7.27
CA LEU A 106 -5.25 3.95 7.05
C LEU A 106 -4.22 4.70 6.19
N HIS A 107 -4.70 5.38 5.16
CA HIS A 107 -3.91 6.31 4.35
C HIS A 107 -4.13 7.75 4.85
N ILE A 108 -3.20 8.27 5.65
CA ILE A 108 -3.26 9.66 6.14
C ILE A 108 -2.51 10.54 5.14
N ARG A 109 -3.18 10.74 3.99
CA ARG A 109 -2.59 11.27 2.75
C ARG A 109 -1.85 12.58 2.95
N ALA A 110 -2.51 13.59 3.52
CA ALA A 110 -1.91 14.93 3.66
C ALA A 110 -0.69 14.96 4.62
N GLN A 111 -0.59 13.97 5.52
CA GLN A 111 0.55 13.83 6.44
C GLN A 111 1.60 12.81 5.97
N ASN A 112 1.51 12.27 4.75
CA ASN A 112 2.49 11.31 4.23
C ASN A 112 2.69 10.08 5.16
N CYS A 113 1.62 9.64 5.84
CA CYS A 113 1.71 8.59 6.85
C CYS A 113 0.75 7.44 6.55
N GLY A 114 1.25 6.22 6.67
CA GLY A 114 0.45 5.03 6.89
C GLY A 114 0.24 4.82 8.38
N LEU A 115 -0.97 4.44 8.78
CA LEU A 115 -1.28 4.05 10.15
C LEU A 115 -2.02 2.72 10.13
N MET A 116 -1.52 1.76 10.90
CA MET A 116 -2.19 0.49 11.16
C MET A 116 -2.77 0.51 12.58
N ILE A 117 -4.01 0.05 12.72
CA ILE A 117 -4.67 -0.12 14.01
C ILE A 117 -5.15 -1.56 14.08
N SER A 118 -4.57 -2.37 14.95
CA SER A 118 -4.89 -3.79 15.08
C SER A 118 -5.39 -4.11 16.48
N ASN A 119 -6.33 -5.04 16.56
CA ASN A 119 -6.80 -5.60 17.82
C ASN A 119 -6.02 -6.88 18.11
N ASN A 120 -5.13 -6.81 19.10
CA ASN A 120 -4.50 -7.96 19.71
C ASN A 120 -5.32 -8.34 20.95
N THR A 121 -5.32 -9.62 21.35
CA THR A 121 -6.23 -10.23 22.35
C THR A 121 -6.70 -9.31 23.49
N ASN A 122 -5.81 -8.52 24.09
CA ASN A 122 -6.14 -7.57 25.17
C ASN A 122 -5.73 -6.10 24.92
N SER A 123 -5.23 -5.76 23.73
CA SER A 123 -4.73 -4.40 23.44
C SER A 123 -4.97 -3.97 21.98
N ILE A 124 -5.14 -2.67 21.79
CA ILE A 124 -5.18 -2.03 20.48
C ILE A 124 -3.79 -1.46 20.17
N LEU A 125 -3.18 -1.98 19.11
CA LEU A 125 -1.87 -1.56 18.66
C LEU A 125 -2.00 -0.53 17.54
N PHE A 126 -1.33 0.61 17.70
CA PHE A 126 -1.21 1.67 16.72
C PHE A 126 0.20 1.67 16.16
N GLU A 127 0.36 1.52 14.84
CA GLU A 127 1.67 1.46 14.19
C GLU A 127 1.72 2.45 13.02
N ALA A 128 2.57 3.46 13.11
CA ALA A 128 2.70 4.48 12.08
C ALA A 128 3.97 4.29 11.26
N PHE A 129 3.94 4.71 10.00
CA PHE A 129 5.13 4.72 9.14
C PHE A 129 5.02 5.73 8.01
N GLU A 130 6.16 6.30 7.63
CA GLU A 130 6.27 7.25 6.53
C GLU A 130 6.09 6.55 5.17
N LEU A 131 5.31 7.14 4.27
CA LEU A 131 5.09 6.57 2.93
C LEU A 131 6.16 7.04 1.93
N LEU A 132 6.28 8.35 1.73
CA LEU A 132 7.23 8.96 0.81
C LEU A 132 8.45 9.46 1.58
N PRO A 133 9.67 8.95 1.28
CA PRO A 133 10.87 9.52 1.86
C PRO A 133 11.13 10.94 1.31
N PRO A 134 11.91 11.78 2.01
CA PRO A 134 12.37 13.07 1.52
C PRO A 134 13.03 12.99 0.14
N ASN A 135 12.78 13.98 -0.73
CA ASN A 135 13.36 14.00 -2.08
C ASN A 135 14.89 13.91 -2.06
N LYS A 136 15.53 14.62 -1.12
CA LYS A 136 16.99 14.59 -0.94
C LYS A 136 17.52 13.16 -0.75
N ASP A 137 16.80 12.31 0.00
CA ASP A 137 17.22 10.95 0.31
C ASP A 137 17.01 10.05 -0.90
N VAL A 138 15.94 10.29 -1.67
CA VAL A 138 15.69 9.60 -2.94
C VAL A 138 16.80 9.91 -3.95
N MET A 139 17.13 11.19 -4.12
CA MET A 139 18.10 11.65 -5.11
C MET A 139 19.54 11.28 -4.73
N ALA A 140 19.88 11.26 -3.44
CA ALA A 140 21.20 10.86 -2.96
C ALA A 140 21.44 9.34 -3.01
N THR A 141 20.38 8.53 -3.04
CA THR A 141 20.51 7.08 -2.96
C THR A 141 20.85 6.46 -4.30
N GLN A 142 22.01 5.79 -4.36
CA GLN A 142 22.31 4.87 -5.44
C GLN A 142 21.55 3.54 -5.21
N GLY A 143 20.58 3.25 -6.08
CA GLY A 143 19.86 1.97 -6.07
C GLY A 143 18.55 1.99 -5.27
N ARG A 144 18.56 1.51 -4.01
CA ARG A 144 17.33 1.33 -3.21
C ARG A 144 17.49 1.84 -1.79
N LEU A 145 16.53 2.64 -1.34
CA LEU A 145 16.40 3.08 0.05
C LEU A 145 15.96 1.92 0.93
N ARG A 146 16.79 1.54 1.90
CA ARG A 146 16.45 0.55 2.92
C ARG A 146 15.79 1.25 4.10
N ARG A 147 14.51 0.94 4.35
CA ARG A 147 13.68 1.59 5.38
C ARG A 147 13.04 0.53 6.29
N PRO A 148 12.98 0.75 7.62
CA PRO A 148 12.26 -0.14 8.53
C PRO A 148 10.75 0.17 8.50
N PHE A 149 9.93 -0.86 8.66
CA PHE A 149 8.49 -0.73 8.80
C PHE A 149 7.95 -1.72 9.85
N PRO A 150 6.99 -1.31 10.71
CA PRO A 150 6.55 0.08 10.91
C PRO A 150 7.59 0.92 11.69
N GLY A 151 7.30 2.20 11.87
CA GLY A 151 8.12 3.13 12.65
C GLY A 151 7.76 3.08 14.14
N PRO A 152 7.16 4.15 14.71
CA PRO A 152 6.71 4.16 16.10
C PRO A 152 5.44 3.32 16.28
N ALA A 153 5.29 2.74 17.48
CA ALA A 153 4.07 2.05 17.88
C ALA A 153 3.65 2.35 19.32
N LEU A 154 2.34 2.30 19.56
CA LEU A 154 1.71 2.45 20.87
C LEU A 154 0.70 1.32 21.10
N SER A 155 0.62 0.83 22.33
CA SER A 155 -0.36 -0.17 22.75
C SER A 155 -1.34 0.45 23.75
N MET A 156 -2.63 0.35 23.48
CA MET A 156 -3.71 0.85 24.33
C MET A 156 -4.52 -0.33 24.88
N GLU A 157 -4.92 -0.28 26.13
CA GLU A 157 -5.89 -1.26 26.64
C GLU A 157 -7.21 -1.18 25.89
N VAL A 158 -7.82 -2.33 25.59
CA VAL A 158 -9.10 -2.39 24.85
C VAL A 158 -10.21 -1.62 25.58
N GLU A 159 -10.22 -1.62 26.91
CA GLU A 159 -11.23 -0.90 27.70
C GLU A 159 -11.15 0.63 27.52
N ASN A 160 -9.94 1.19 27.45
CA ASN A 160 -9.76 2.61 27.14
C ASN A 160 -10.23 2.92 25.71
N PHE A 161 -9.90 2.04 24.76
CA PHE A 161 -10.28 2.23 23.34
C PHE A 161 -11.78 2.10 23.09
N LYS A 162 -12.53 1.41 23.96
CA LYS A 162 -13.99 1.28 23.89
C LYS A 162 -14.74 2.57 24.24
N ASP A 163 -14.08 3.56 24.84
CA ASP A 163 -14.72 4.85 25.14
C ASP A 163 -15.25 5.51 23.83
N PRO A 164 -16.58 5.70 23.70
CA PRO A 164 -17.18 6.29 22.51
C PRO A 164 -16.66 7.71 22.21
N ASN A 165 -16.33 8.49 23.26
CA ASN A 165 -15.81 9.84 23.08
C ASN A 165 -14.42 9.82 22.47
N LEU A 166 -13.54 8.94 22.99
CA LEU A 166 -12.23 8.72 22.43
C LEU A 166 -12.34 8.30 20.96
N GLN A 167 -13.14 7.29 20.63
CA GLN A 167 -13.32 6.84 19.25
C GLN A 167 -13.81 7.95 18.31
N SER A 168 -14.73 8.80 18.77
CA SER A 168 -15.19 9.96 18.02
C SER A 168 -14.05 10.95 17.74
N VAL A 169 -13.25 11.27 18.76
CA VAL A 169 -12.09 12.16 18.64
C VAL A 169 -11.04 11.56 17.70
N LEU A 170 -10.76 10.26 17.79
CA LEU A 170 -9.84 9.57 16.88
C LEU A 170 -10.31 9.65 15.44
N ALA A 171 -11.60 9.36 15.19
CA ALA A 171 -12.19 9.39 13.86
C ALA A 171 -12.11 10.80 13.25
N GLU A 172 -12.52 11.82 13.99
CA GLU A 172 -12.48 13.21 13.55
C GLU A 172 -11.04 13.66 13.27
N THR A 173 -10.12 13.41 14.22
CA THR A 173 -8.72 13.84 14.12
C THR A 173 -8.03 13.21 12.91
N LEU A 174 -8.17 11.89 12.73
CA LEU A 174 -7.53 11.16 11.64
C LEU A 174 -8.14 11.52 10.27
N ALA A 175 -9.46 11.70 10.19
CA ALA A 175 -10.11 12.15 8.96
C ALA A 175 -9.64 13.57 8.57
N LYS A 176 -9.54 14.47 9.56
CA LYS A 176 -9.02 15.83 9.36
C LYS A 176 -7.55 15.80 8.91
N MET A 177 -6.70 15.02 9.58
CA MET A 177 -5.29 14.85 9.20
C MET A 177 -5.12 14.22 7.81
N SER A 178 -6.04 13.38 7.36
CA SER A 178 -6.00 12.80 6.01
C SER A 178 -6.25 13.86 4.92
N ARG A 179 -7.08 14.87 5.21
CA ARG A 179 -7.51 15.92 4.27
C ARG A 179 -6.63 17.17 4.29
N GLN A 180 -6.26 17.66 5.47
CA GLN A 180 -5.65 18.98 5.64
C GLN A 180 -4.13 18.90 5.73
N SER A 181 -3.40 19.61 4.88
CA SER A 181 -1.95 19.75 5.05
C SER A 181 -1.64 20.60 6.30
N ALA A 182 -0.59 20.23 7.04
CA ALA A 182 -0.17 20.97 8.22
C ALA A 182 1.03 21.89 7.89
N PRO A 183 0.95 23.20 8.17
CA PRO A 183 2.05 24.13 7.92
C PRO A 183 3.33 23.74 8.66
N GLY A 184 4.48 23.94 8.03
CA GLY A 184 5.79 23.66 8.61
C GLY A 184 6.12 22.16 8.70
N THR A 185 5.38 21.32 7.97
CA THR A 185 5.71 19.89 7.81
C THR A 185 6.56 19.61 6.58
N ARG A 186 6.71 20.58 5.68
CA ARG A 186 7.55 20.47 4.48
C ARG A 186 8.78 21.38 4.59
N PRO A 187 9.88 21.05 3.91
CA PRO A 187 10.97 21.99 3.68
C PRO A 187 10.45 23.30 3.07
N LYS A 188 11.05 24.42 3.47
CA LYS A 188 10.62 25.75 3.00
C LYS A 188 11.47 26.22 1.83
N VAL A 189 10.83 26.94 0.91
CA VAL A 189 11.46 27.64 -0.20
C VAL A 189 11.18 29.14 -0.09
N LYS A 190 12.18 29.96 -0.42
CA LYS A 190 12.03 31.42 -0.46
C LYS A 190 11.42 31.83 -1.81
N LYS A 191 10.27 32.51 -1.80
CA LYS A 191 9.63 33.10 -2.99
C LYS A 191 9.21 34.53 -2.65
N ALA A 192 9.52 35.51 -3.50
CA ALA A 192 9.17 36.93 -3.30
C ALA A 192 9.45 37.41 -1.85
N ASP A 193 10.65 37.11 -1.36
CA ASP A 193 11.13 37.39 0.00
C ASP A 193 10.40 36.75 1.19
N HIS A 194 9.42 35.89 0.93
CA HIS A 194 8.70 35.14 1.95
C HIS A 194 9.03 33.64 1.89
N TRP A 195 8.97 32.96 3.04
CA TRP A 195 9.22 31.53 3.15
C TRP A 195 7.91 30.75 3.09
N TYR A 196 7.79 29.87 2.10
CA TYR A 196 6.62 29.01 1.92
C TYR A 196 7.04 27.55 2.00
N ASP A 197 6.12 26.69 2.45
CA ASP A 197 6.30 25.23 2.34
C ASP A 197 6.39 24.84 0.86
N ASP A 198 7.45 24.13 0.47
CA ASP A 198 7.64 23.71 -0.91
C ASP A 198 6.74 22.51 -1.23
N GLU A 199 5.72 22.73 -2.08
CA GLU A 199 4.79 21.69 -2.52
C GLU A 199 5.45 20.58 -3.35
N ARG A 200 6.66 20.84 -3.87
CA ARG A 200 7.47 19.83 -4.56
C ARG A 200 8.21 18.92 -3.59
N GLU A 201 8.21 19.21 -2.30
CA GLU A 201 8.78 18.34 -1.26
C GLU A 201 7.71 17.45 -0.61
N THR A 202 8.17 16.42 0.09
CA THR A 202 7.27 15.51 0.83
C THR A 202 6.99 16.07 2.23
N SER A 203 5.77 15.85 2.73
CA SER A 203 5.44 16.20 4.12
C SER A 203 6.14 15.23 5.09
N HIS A 204 6.71 15.74 6.17
CA HIS A 204 7.18 14.93 7.29
C HIS A 204 5.97 14.35 8.06
N PRO A 205 5.98 13.07 8.46
CA PRO A 205 4.82 12.42 9.09
C PRO A 205 4.56 12.82 10.56
N LYS A 206 5.26 13.85 11.06
CA LYS A 206 5.25 14.27 12.48
C LYS A 206 3.88 14.58 13.05
N MET A 207 2.94 15.01 12.22
CA MET A 207 1.56 15.25 12.69
C MET A 207 0.89 13.97 13.18
N VAL A 208 1.26 12.82 12.60
CA VAL A 208 0.83 11.52 13.07
C VAL A 208 1.83 10.96 14.07
N THR A 209 3.10 10.83 13.68
CA THR A 209 4.11 10.11 14.48
C THR A 209 4.53 10.82 15.77
N GLU A 210 4.29 12.12 15.89
CA GLU A 210 4.61 12.92 17.08
C GLU A 210 3.35 13.50 17.70
N LEU A 211 2.59 14.36 17.01
CA LEU A 211 1.44 15.05 17.61
C LEU A 211 0.32 14.07 18.00
N PHE A 212 -0.19 13.28 17.05
CA PHE A 212 -1.26 12.31 17.35
C PHE A 212 -0.80 11.23 18.33
N PHE A 213 0.43 10.72 18.18
CA PHE A 213 0.98 9.74 19.11
C PHE A 213 1.16 10.30 20.53
N ASN A 214 1.60 11.55 20.68
CA ASN A 214 1.69 12.21 22.00
C ASN A 214 0.31 12.44 22.62
N PHE A 215 -0.73 12.68 21.80
CA PHE A 215 -2.11 12.73 22.28
C PHE A 215 -2.59 11.39 22.84
N LEU A 216 -2.19 10.27 22.23
CA LEU A 216 -2.55 8.92 22.71
C LEU A 216 -1.73 8.47 23.93
N LYS A 217 -0.51 8.98 24.08
CA LYS A 217 0.47 8.53 25.07
C LYS A 217 -0.04 8.43 26.52
N PRO A 218 -0.91 9.31 27.03
CA PRO A 218 -1.46 9.17 28.40
C PRO A 218 -2.30 7.90 28.62
N LEU A 219 -2.84 7.31 27.55
CA LEU A 219 -3.69 6.12 27.58
C LEU A 219 -2.98 4.87 27.04
N CYS A 220 -1.72 5.01 26.63
CA CYS A 220 -0.97 3.98 25.91
C CYS A 220 0.41 3.74 26.51
N GLU A 221 0.92 2.54 26.29
CA GLU A 221 2.32 2.20 26.49
C GLU A 221 3.08 2.29 25.17
N GLN A 222 4.33 2.76 25.22
CA GLN A 222 5.22 2.70 24.06
C GLN A 222 5.75 1.28 23.90
N VAL A 223 5.58 0.73 22.70
CA VAL A 223 5.96 -0.66 22.40
C VAL A 223 6.86 -0.72 21.17
N GLU A 224 7.70 -1.76 21.12
CA GLU A 224 8.51 -2.07 19.95
C GLU A 224 7.72 -3.02 19.04
N PRO A 225 7.28 -2.55 17.86
CA PRO A 225 6.47 -3.38 16.97
C PRO A 225 7.33 -4.43 16.24
N PRO A 226 6.73 -5.50 15.72
CA PRO A 226 7.41 -6.41 14.80
C PRO A 226 7.85 -5.68 13.52
N ARG A 227 9.13 -5.31 13.46
CA ARG A 227 9.71 -4.57 12.33
C ARG A 227 10.31 -5.48 11.28
N PHE A 228 10.10 -5.12 10.01
CA PHE A 228 10.82 -5.68 8.88
C PHE A 228 11.46 -4.60 8.02
N TRP A 229 12.54 -4.96 7.35
CA TRP A 229 13.26 -4.07 6.44
C TRP A 229 12.72 -4.18 5.02
N LYS A 230 12.50 -3.04 4.37
CA LYS A 230 12.06 -2.99 2.97
C LYS A 230 13.01 -2.13 2.14
N ASN A 231 13.51 -2.71 1.05
CA ASN A 231 14.25 -1.99 0.03
C ASN A 231 13.25 -1.31 -0.91
N THR A 232 12.95 -0.05 -0.63
CA THR A 232 12.06 0.81 -1.41
C THR A 232 12.81 1.39 -2.60
N ARG A 233 12.19 1.28 -3.79
CA ARG A 233 12.66 1.97 -5.00
C ARG A 233 11.65 3.08 -5.25
N SER A 234 12.11 4.30 -5.02
CA SER A 234 11.38 5.55 -5.21
C SER A 234 12.12 6.36 -6.26
N GLU A 235 11.37 7.11 -7.07
CA GLU A 235 11.90 8.02 -8.09
C GLU A 235 11.10 9.31 -7.98
N VAL A 236 11.78 10.45 -8.18
CA VAL A 236 11.18 11.78 -8.22
C VAL A 236 11.50 12.35 -9.59
N MET A 237 10.50 12.42 -10.46
CA MET A 237 10.69 12.86 -11.85
C MET A 237 9.96 14.18 -12.06
N CYS A 238 10.67 15.20 -12.55
CA CYS A 238 10.11 16.50 -12.84
C CYS A 238 10.70 17.01 -14.15
N CYS A 239 9.87 17.21 -15.17
CA CYS A 239 10.27 17.84 -16.42
C CYS A 239 9.40 19.08 -16.67
N GLY A 240 9.80 20.20 -16.07
CA GLY A 240 9.10 21.50 -16.24
C GLY A 240 7.67 21.55 -15.66
N SER A 241 7.26 20.53 -14.90
CA SER A 241 5.94 20.45 -14.27
C SER A 241 5.90 21.14 -12.90
N GLN A 242 4.70 21.55 -12.46
CA GLN A 242 4.53 22.18 -11.14
C GLN A 242 4.79 21.20 -9.99
N LEU A 243 4.28 19.97 -10.12
CA LEU A 243 4.45 18.90 -9.14
C LEU A 243 5.20 17.73 -9.77
N PRO A 244 6.23 17.19 -9.09
CA PRO A 244 6.99 16.07 -9.60
C PRO A 244 6.14 14.79 -9.52
N TRP A 245 6.34 13.91 -10.49
CA TRP A 245 5.87 12.54 -10.38
C TRP A 245 6.61 11.82 -9.25
N ARG A 246 5.86 11.10 -8.41
CA ARG A 246 6.39 10.19 -7.41
C ARG A 246 5.67 8.87 -7.49
N ARG A 247 6.37 7.82 -7.08
CA ARG A 247 5.73 6.50 -6.95
C ARG A 247 4.61 6.55 -5.91
N SER A 248 3.44 6.01 -6.25
CA SER A 248 2.22 6.03 -5.43
C SER A 248 2.47 5.68 -3.94
N PRO A 249 2.13 6.56 -2.99
CA PRO A 249 2.23 6.29 -1.56
C PRO A 249 1.24 5.19 -1.13
N LEU A 250 0.03 5.17 -1.72
CA LEU A 250 -0.97 4.13 -1.48
C LEU A 250 -0.45 2.74 -1.88
N TRP A 251 0.32 2.64 -2.97
CA TRP A 251 0.94 1.38 -3.34
C TRP A 251 1.97 0.90 -2.30
N LEU A 252 2.74 1.80 -1.69
CA LEU A 252 3.62 1.42 -0.60
C LEU A 252 2.82 1.01 0.64
N LEU A 253 1.76 1.74 0.99
CA LEU A 253 0.86 1.42 2.10
C LEU A 253 0.34 -0.01 1.99
N LEU A 254 -0.25 -0.37 0.84
CA LEU A 254 -0.73 -1.72 0.55
C LEU A 254 0.39 -2.76 0.70
N ARG A 255 1.57 -2.49 0.12
CA ARG A 255 2.71 -3.42 0.23
C ARG A 255 3.26 -3.58 1.64
N VAL A 256 3.17 -2.55 2.49
CA VAL A 256 3.61 -2.62 3.88
C VAL A 256 2.56 -3.35 4.70
N GLY A 257 1.29 -2.94 4.62
CA GLY A 257 0.19 -3.59 5.35
C GLY A 257 0.04 -5.07 5.01
N ILE A 258 0.02 -5.44 3.73
CA ILE A 258 -0.08 -6.85 3.31
C ILE A 258 1.12 -7.65 3.86
N GLN A 259 2.34 -7.12 3.72
CA GLN A 259 3.53 -7.81 4.25
C GLN A 259 3.48 -7.93 5.77
N HIS A 260 3.00 -6.89 6.47
CA HIS A 260 2.91 -6.86 7.92
C HIS A 260 1.92 -7.92 8.43
N VAL A 261 0.72 -8.02 7.86
CA VAL A 261 -0.26 -9.05 8.26
C VAL A 261 0.31 -10.46 8.03
N PHE A 262 0.92 -10.73 6.86
CA PHE A 262 1.62 -12.01 6.63
C PHE A 262 2.77 -12.25 7.63
N PHE A 263 3.48 -11.18 8.02
CA PHE A 263 4.60 -11.25 8.95
C PHE A 263 4.16 -11.52 10.40
N CYS A 264 3.02 -11.01 10.83
CA CYS A 264 2.54 -11.13 12.21
C CYS A 264 1.69 -12.38 12.43
N HIS A 265 0.87 -12.78 11.45
CA HIS A 265 0.01 -13.97 11.53
C HIS A 265 0.70 -15.20 10.91
N ARG A 266 1.94 -15.47 11.34
CA ARG A 266 2.74 -16.57 10.80
C ARG A 266 2.16 -17.92 11.26
N VAL A 267 1.89 -18.82 10.32
CA VAL A 267 1.62 -20.23 10.65
C VAL A 267 2.93 -21.02 10.84
N SER A 268 4.02 -20.60 10.17
CA SER A 268 5.36 -21.18 10.28
C SER A 268 6.47 -20.09 10.28
N GLN A 269 7.73 -20.45 10.51
CA GLN A 269 8.87 -19.50 10.47
C GLN A 269 9.03 -18.77 9.12
N GLU A 270 8.31 -19.20 8.09
CA GLU A 270 8.44 -18.80 6.70
C GLU A 270 7.44 -17.72 6.23
N ALA A 271 6.93 -16.89 7.13
CA ALA A 271 6.01 -15.78 6.83
C ALA A 271 6.41 -14.81 5.69
N HIS A 272 7.71 -14.75 5.36
CA HIS A 272 8.18 -14.02 4.18
C HIS A 272 7.66 -14.60 2.87
N ASN A 273 7.20 -15.85 2.85
CA ASN A 273 6.78 -16.56 1.66
C ASN A 273 5.40 -16.09 1.21
N GLY A 274 4.39 -16.04 2.09
CA GLY A 274 3.03 -15.60 1.76
C GLY A 274 2.98 -14.27 1.01
N TYR A 275 3.66 -13.24 1.53
CA TYR A 275 3.76 -11.96 0.84
C TYR A 275 4.48 -12.05 -0.52
N LYS A 276 5.62 -12.75 -0.60
CA LYS A 276 6.37 -12.87 -1.85
C LYS A 276 5.58 -13.64 -2.91
N MET A 277 4.85 -14.67 -2.47
CA MET A 277 3.94 -15.49 -3.25
C MET A 277 2.83 -14.63 -3.84
N PHE A 278 2.08 -13.93 -2.98
CA PHE A 278 1.06 -12.97 -3.43
C PHE A 278 1.64 -11.94 -4.41
N MET A 279 2.83 -11.40 -4.14
CA MET A 279 3.46 -10.44 -5.05
C MET A 279 3.81 -11.03 -6.41
N ALA A 280 4.16 -12.32 -6.52
CA ALA A 280 4.39 -12.96 -7.82
C ALA A 280 3.08 -13.13 -8.58
N TYR A 281 2.04 -13.60 -7.89
CA TYR A 281 0.70 -13.74 -8.45
C TYR A 281 0.14 -12.39 -8.93
N PHE A 282 0.17 -11.37 -8.08
CA PHE A 282 -0.34 -10.02 -8.39
C PHE A 282 0.34 -9.40 -9.62
N LEU A 283 1.66 -9.56 -9.76
CA LEU A 283 2.38 -9.07 -10.93
C LEU A 283 1.93 -9.83 -12.21
N THR A 284 1.76 -11.14 -12.12
CA THR A 284 1.27 -11.96 -13.23
C THR A 284 -0.13 -11.56 -13.66
N LEU A 285 -1.04 -11.31 -12.72
CA LEU A 285 -2.41 -10.85 -13.01
C LEU A 285 -2.41 -9.52 -13.78
N ILE A 286 -1.56 -8.56 -13.39
CA ILE A 286 -1.45 -7.28 -14.13
C ILE A 286 -0.86 -7.51 -15.52
N LEU A 287 0.12 -8.41 -15.67
CA LEU A 287 0.66 -8.78 -16.99
C LEU A 287 -0.44 -9.36 -17.88
N GLU A 288 -1.27 -10.25 -17.34
CA GLU A 288 -2.38 -10.86 -18.07
C GLU A 288 -3.35 -9.80 -18.60
N LYS A 289 -3.80 -8.91 -17.71
CA LYS A 289 -4.70 -7.82 -18.08
C LYS A 289 -4.06 -6.86 -19.09
N SER A 290 -2.74 -6.66 -19.03
CA SER A 290 -1.99 -5.76 -19.91
C SER A 290 -1.85 -6.30 -21.33
N TYR A 291 -1.45 -7.58 -21.51
CA TYR A 291 -1.33 -8.12 -22.86
C TYR A 291 -2.70 -8.31 -23.52
N CYS A 292 -3.75 -8.65 -22.76
CA CYS A 292 -5.12 -8.74 -23.27
C CYS A 292 -5.65 -7.40 -23.81
N LYS A 293 -5.09 -6.28 -23.35
CA LYS A 293 -5.46 -4.91 -23.75
C LYS A 293 -4.53 -4.31 -24.79
N GLY A 294 -3.53 -5.04 -25.27
CA GLY A 294 -2.63 -4.58 -26.32
C GLY A 294 -1.62 -3.52 -25.85
N VAL A 295 -1.20 -3.55 -24.57
CA VAL A 295 -0.10 -2.72 -24.07
C VAL A 295 1.19 -2.94 -24.90
N LYS A 296 2.01 -1.90 -25.04
CA LYS A 296 3.26 -1.92 -25.84
C LYS A 296 4.17 -3.09 -25.46
N CYS A 297 4.77 -3.75 -26.46
CA CYS A 297 5.63 -4.93 -26.27
C CYS A 297 6.81 -4.66 -25.33
N GLU A 298 7.42 -3.48 -25.40
CA GLU A 298 8.51 -3.07 -24.51
C GLU A 298 8.11 -3.15 -23.02
N LEU A 299 6.92 -2.65 -22.69
CA LEU A 299 6.40 -2.70 -21.32
C LEU A 299 6.11 -4.14 -20.90
N LEU A 300 5.52 -4.96 -21.78
CA LEU A 300 5.29 -6.38 -21.52
C LEU A 300 6.59 -7.13 -21.23
N HIS A 301 7.67 -6.83 -21.97
CA HIS A 301 8.99 -7.40 -21.73
C HIS A 301 9.56 -6.98 -20.35
N ILE A 302 9.46 -5.69 -20.00
CA ILE A 302 9.88 -5.18 -18.68
C ILE A 302 9.10 -5.89 -17.55
N MET A 303 7.80 -6.07 -17.74
CA MET A 303 6.93 -6.75 -16.79
C MET A 303 7.33 -8.21 -16.59
N GLN A 304 7.54 -8.95 -17.68
CA GLN A 304 8.05 -10.32 -17.65
C GLN A 304 9.39 -10.42 -16.92
N ALA A 305 10.34 -9.54 -17.23
CA ALA A 305 11.65 -9.53 -16.57
C ALA A 305 11.53 -9.30 -15.05
N LYS A 306 10.59 -8.45 -14.61
CA LYS A 306 10.32 -8.23 -13.19
C LYS A 306 9.70 -9.46 -12.51
N ILE A 307 8.78 -10.14 -13.19
CA ILE A 307 8.15 -11.39 -12.70
C ILE A 307 9.20 -12.49 -12.60
N ALA A 308 10.03 -12.70 -13.63
CA ALA A 308 11.10 -13.69 -13.63
C ALA A 308 12.07 -13.48 -12.45
N ARG A 309 12.53 -12.24 -12.22
CA ARG A 309 13.35 -11.90 -11.05
C ARG A 309 12.64 -12.12 -9.72
N ARG A 310 11.31 -12.01 -9.66
CA ARG A 310 10.53 -12.29 -8.45
C ARG A 310 10.46 -13.79 -8.18
N LEU A 311 10.21 -14.59 -9.22
CA LEU A 311 10.19 -16.05 -9.14
C LEU A 311 11.56 -16.62 -8.74
N LEU A 312 12.65 -16.08 -9.27
CA LEU A 312 14.01 -16.46 -8.84
C LEU A 312 14.27 -16.18 -7.35
N LYS A 313 13.64 -15.14 -6.78
CA LYS A 313 13.74 -14.83 -5.35
C LYS A 313 12.80 -15.64 -4.47
N LEU A 314 11.78 -16.25 -5.08
CA LEU A 314 10.96 -17.25 -4.43
C LEU A 314 11.74 -18.57 -4.39
N GLY A 315 12.40 -18.98 -5.49
CA GLY A 315 13.06 -20.28 -5.50
C GLY A 315 12.02 -21.41 -5.54
N HIS A 316 12.37 -22.58 -5.00
CA HIS A 316 11.49 -23.75 -4.99
C HIS A 316 10.54 -23.72 -3.78
N TYR A 317 9.43 -23.00 -3.89
CA TYR A 317 8.35 -23.08 -2.91
C TYR A 317 7.23 -23.97 -3.42
N HIS A 318 6.90 -25.00 -2.65
CA HIS A 318 5.86 -25.99 -2.99
C HIS A 318 4.44 -25.53 -2.62
N ASP A 319 4.30 -24.43 -1.88
CA ASP A 319 3.02 -23.96 -1.36
C ASP A 319 2.18 -23.13 -2.36
N MET A 320 2.73 -22.87 -3.55
CA MET A 320 2.04 -22.16 -4.63
C MET A 320 1.96 -23.02 -5.89
N ASP A 321 0.76 -23.08 -6.46
CA ASP A 321 0.58 -23.53 -7.84
C ASP A 321 1.08 -22.46 -8.83
N LEU A 322 2.15 -22.79 -9.55
CA LEU A 322 2.78 -21.92 -10.55
C LEU A 322 2.18 -22.05 -11.95
N THR A 323 1.18 -22.93 -12.17
CA THR A 323 0.58 -23.19 -13.49
C THR A 323 0.06 -21.92 -14.14
N HIS A 324 -0.76 -21.14 -13.42
CA HIS A 324 -1.30 -19.88 -13.91
C HIS A 324 -0.19 -18.89 -14.32
N ILE A 325 0.88 -18.79 -13.51
CA ILE A 325 2.02 -17.94 -13.82
C ILE A 325 2.74 -18.40 -15.09
N ALA A 326 2.97 -19.71 -15.23
CA ALA A 326 3.60 -20.29 -16.41
C ALA A 326 2.76 -20.05 -17.68
N ASP A 327 1.43 -20.17 -17.59
CA ASP A 327 0.51 -19.98 -18.70
C ASP A 327 0.46 -18.53 -19.18
N VAL A 328 0.39 -17.58 -18.25
CA VAL A 328 0.43 -16.14 -18.57
C VAL A 328 1.78 -15.75 -19.21
N ILE A 329 2.89 -16.26 -18.68
CA ILE A 329 4.23 -16.04 -19.27
C ILE A 329 4.30 -16.61 -20.68
N ARG A 330 3.83 -17.85 -20.90
CA ARG A 330 3.82 -18.50 -22.21
C ARG A 330 2.96 -17.73 -23.22
N SER A 331 1.77 -17.29 -22.80
CA SER A 331 0.84 -16.53 -23.64
C SER A 331 1.42 -15.17 -24.03
N THR A 332 2.02 -14.46 -23.08
CA THR A 332 2.68 -13.19 -23.35
C THR A 332 3.87 -13.36 -24.31
N ARG A 333 4.67 -14.42 -24.18
CA ARG A 333 5.76 -14.72 -25.14
C ARG A 333 5.24 -14.94 -26.56
N LYS A 334 4.10 -15.62 -26.74
CA LYS A 334 3.48 -15.78 -28.05
C LYS A 334 3.06 -14.44 -28.67
N VAL A 335 2.60 -13.49 -27.86
CA VAL A 335 2.28 -12.12 -28.33
C VAL A 335 3.54 -11.37 -28.72
N LEU A 336 4.61 -11.47 -27.93
CA LEU A 336 5.89 -10.84 -28.21
C LEU A 336 6.59 -11.40 -29.45
N ALA A 337 6.39 -12.67 -29.79
CA ALA A 337 7.01 -13.30 -30.96
C ALA A 337 6.30 -13.01 -32.30
N LYS A 338 5.09 -12.43 -32.26
CA LYS A 338 4.28 -12.10 -33.46
C LYS A 338 4.53 -10.68 -34.00
N LYS A 339 5.38 -9.89 -33.34
CA LYS A 339 5.75 -8.52 -33.67
C LYS A 339 7.26 -8.43 -33.67
#